data_AF-A0A940G0C8-F1
#
_entry.id   AF-A0A940G0C8-F1
#
_cell.length_a   1.000
_cell.length_b   1.000
_cell.length_c   1.000
_cell.angle_alpha   90.00
_cell.angle_beta   90.00
_cell.angle_gamma   90.00
#
_symmetry.space_group_name_H-M   'P 1'
#
loop_
_entity.id
_entity.type
_entity.pdbx_description
1 polymer ?
#
loop_
_entity_poly.entity_id
_entity_poly.type
_entity_poly.pdbx_seq_one_letter_code
_entity_poly.pdbx_strand_id
1 'polypeptide(L)'
;MSADITAIGFSRRARLILIFGALALPLAGCGGDGGSAGGSGQVVIPTPTPSPTATPAPTPTPSPTPTATPTPTPSTWVAAAAALYDVAPNVATCSPGTLKDAVRQEFLTRINALRALHGLTPVVLSTAATDVTQTDESSLMMAVNQQLSHTPPTSWTCYTANGAAGAGSGNLIGGWGNGLPWSTEDDNLAGWMNERNSASIGHRRWILDPFLGKITYGRVAYQMSNGFRSDAATMKVFNFAVDPPAPSSVPPYVAYPYGDYPIRYFGPNDILSFSAIVNSASRFGNSNVSFANATVTVSAGSTNLTVTNVASDNIGYGIPNSIQWKVTGLQSNVTYTVHITGVTGTPTSSFQYTFKIVP
;
A
#
# COMPACT_ATOMS: atom_id res chain seq x y z
N MET A 1 -8.70 7.30 -25.21
CA MET A 1 -7.66 6.71 -26.09
C MET A 1 -7.23 5.42 -25.42
N SER A 2 -7.54 4.29 -26.06
CA SER A 2 -7.39 2.94 -25.51
C SER A 2 -5.93 2.60 -25.27
N ALA A 3 -5.61 2.18 -24.04
CA ALA A 3 -4.32 1.59 -23.72
C ALA A 3 -4.45 0.06 -23.84
N ASP A 4 -3.87 -0.49 -24.90
CA ASP A 4 -3.69 -1.94 -25.06
C ASP A 4 -2.64 -2.42 -24.05
N ILE A 5 -3.06 -3.26 -23.11
CA ILE A 5 -2.16 -3.98 -22.21
C ILE A 5 -1.79 -5.30 -22.90
N THR A 6 -0.63 -5.33 -23.55
CA THR A 6 -0.03 -6.59 -23.99
C THR A 6 0.64 -7.26 -22.78
N ALA A 7 0.13 -8.42 -22.38
CA ALA A 7 0.69 -9.24 -21.32
C ALA A 7 2.12 -9.70 -21.68
N ILE A 8 3.10 -9.42 -20.82
CA ILE A 8 4.47 -9.90 -20.98
C ILE A 8 4.53 -11.35 -20.50
N GLY A 9 4.70 -12.27 -21.46
CA GLY A 9 4.94 -13.69 -21.20
C GLY A 9 6.34 -13.93 -20.62
N PHE A 10 6.40 -14.63 -19.49
CA PHE A 10 7.66 -15.12 -18.93
C PHE A 10 8.21 -16.27 -19.79
N SER A 11 9.37 -16.05 -20.40
CA SER A 11 10.14 -17.07 -21.12
C SER A 11 10.64 -18.15 -20.15
N ARG A 12 10.28 -19.40 -20.43
CA ARG A 12 10.74 -20.60 -19.71
C ARG A 12 12.22 -20.83 -19.98
N ARG A 13 13.08 -20.65 -18.98
CA ARG A 13 14.43 -21.22 -19.00
C ARG A 13 14.38 -22.64 -18.42
N ALA A 14 14.60 -23.62 -19.28
CA ALA A 14 14.77 -25.02 -18.94
C ALA A 14 15.94 -25.19 -17.94
N ARG A 15 15.69 -25.83 -16.80
CA ARG A 15 16.73 -26.32 -15.89
C ARG A 15 16.75 -27.83 -15.92
N LEU A 16 17.91 -28.34 -16.32
CA LEU A 16 18.31 -29.73 -16.40
C LEU A 16 18.22 -30.38 -15.00
N ILE A 17 17.55 -31.53 -14.93
CA ILE A 17 17.43 -32.35 -13.72
C ILE A 17 18.67 -33.26 -13.65
N LEU A 18 19.42 -33.19 -12.54
CA LEU A 18 20.43 -34.19 -12.19
C LEU A 18 19.99 -34.88 -10.89
N ILE A 19 19.73 -36.18 -11.01
CA ILE A 19 19.36 -37.12 -9.96
C ILE A 19 20.63 -37.68 -9.33
N PHE A 20 20.79 -37.54 -8.03
CA PHE A 20 21.58 -38.41 -7.14
C PHE A 20 20.83 -38.38 -5.80
N GLY A 21 20.39 -39.46 -5.18
CA GLY A 21 20.99 -40.79 -5.06
C GLY A 21 21.00 -41.06 -3.55
N ALA A 22 19.99 -41.78 -3.07
CA ALA A 22 19.77 -42.08 -1.66
C ALA A 22 20.90 -42.93 -1.08
N LEU A 23 21.36 -42.59 0.14
CA LEU A 23 22.17 -43.49 0.96
C LEU A 23 21.69 -43.40 2.41
N ALA A 24 21.05 -44.49 2.86
CA ALA A 24 20.72 -44.75 4.24
C ALA A 24 21.84 -45.57 4.89
N LEU A 25 22.13 -45.33 6.17
CA LEU A 25 22.71 -46.30 7.09
C LEU A 25 22.38 -45.92 8.55
N PRO A 26 21.99 -46.88 9.41
CA PRO A 26 21.58 -46.65 10.80
C PRO A 26 22.69 -47.02 11.80
N LEU A 27 22.59 -46.53 13.04
CA LEU A 27 23.24 -47.14 14.21
C LEU A 27 22.42 -46.92 15.49
N ALA A 28 22.56 -47.92 16.36
CA ALA A 28 21.75 -48.24 17.51
C ALA A 28 22.37 -47.81 18.85
N GLY A 29 21.57 -47.89 19.91
CA GLY A 29 21.93 -47.85 21.34
C GLY A 29 20.65 -47.51 22.14
N CYS A 30 19.91 -48.41 22.75
CA CYS A 30 20.16 -49.48 23.75
C CYS A 30 20.43 -48.95 25.17
N GLY A 31 19.53 -49.36 26.10
CA GLY A 31 19.71 -49.44 27.56
C GLY A 31 19.16 -48.24 28.35
N GLY A 32 18.37 -48.36 29.41
CA GLY A 32 17.85 -49.53 30.13
C GLY A 32 17.06 -49.10 31.38
N ASP A 33 15.93 -49.76 31.58
CA ASP A 33 15.26 -50.29 32.78
C ASP A 33 15.48 -49.70 34.19
N GLY A 34 14.37 -49.61 34.94
CA GLY A 34 14.40 -49.60 36.41
C GLY A 34 13.10 -49.11 37.06
N GLY A 35 12.16 -50.02 37.33
CA GLY A 35 10.98 -49.76 38.16
C GLY A 35 11.20 -50.08 39.63
N SER A 36 10.49 -49.39 40.53
CA SER A 36 9.82 -50.02 41.69
C SER A 36 9.01 -49.02 42.50
N ALA A 37 7.91 -49.56 43.03
CA ALA A 37 6.88 -48.90 43.81
C ALA A 37 7.21 -48.88 45.32
N GLY A 38 6.54 -47.98 46.04
CA GLY A 38 6.08 -48.24 47.41
C GLY A 38 6.50 -47.22 48.47
N GLY A 39 5.51 -46.66 49.17
CA GLY A 39 5.64 -46.44 50.62
C GLY A 39 5.61 -45.00 51.14
N SER A 40 4.39 -44.50 51.39
CA SER A 40 3.98 -43.74 52.59
C SER A 40 4.86 -42.62 53.16
N GLY A 41 4.33 -41.40 53.07
CA GLY A 41 4.72 -40.27 53.92
C GLY A 41 3.96 -38.99 53.53
N GLN A 42 2.72 -38.81 54.03
CA GLN A 42 2.04 -37.52 53.93
C GLN A 42 2.79 -36.49 54.78
N VAL A 43 3.45 -35.54 54.12
CA VAL A 43 3.94 -34.30 54.72
C VAL A 43 3.01 -33.20 54.25
N VAL A 44 2.20 -32.66 55.17
CA VAL A 44 1.34 -31.50 54.93
C VAL A 44 2.24 -30.26 54.92
N ILE A 45 2.51 -29.71 53.74
CA ILE A 45 3.20 -28.43 53.56
C ILE A 45 2.13 -27.33 53.59
N PRO A 46 2.23 -26.30 54.45
CA PRO A 46 1.28 -25.21 54.44
C PRO A 46 1.38 -24.41 53.12
N THR A 47 0.25 -24.19 52.47
CA THR A 47 0.11 -23.35 51.29
C THR A 47 0.54 -21.91 51.62
N PRO A 48 1.49 -21.29 50.89
CA PRO A 48 1.84 -19.89 51.13
C PRO A 48 0.64 -18.99 50.80
N THR A 49 0.32 -18.09 51.73
CA THR A 49 -0.70 -17.05 51.53
C THR A 49 -0.33 -16.18 50.33
N PRO A 50 -1.25 -15.89 49.38
CA PRO A 50 -0.94 -15.02 48.26
C PRO A 50 -0.59 -13.62 48.77
N SER A 51 0.60 -13.15 48.40
CA SER A 51 1.04 -11.76 48.61
C SER A 51 0.14 -10.81 47.80
N PRO A 52 -0.26 -9.64 48.32
CA PRO A 52 -1.09 -8.69 47.59
C PRO A 52 -0.40 -8.26 46.29
N THR A 53 -1.08 -8.49 45.16
CA THR A 53 -0.66 -8.00 43.84
C THR A 53 -0.56 -6.47 43.88
N ALA A 54 0.63 -5.94 43.65
CA ALA A 54 0.85 -4.50 43.55
C ALA A 54 -0.03 -3.91 42.44
N THR A 55 -0.82 -2.89 42.79
CA THR A 55 -1.59 -2.10 41.84
C THR A 55 -0.63 -1.44 40.84
N PRO A 56 -0.82 -1.60 39.52
CA PRO A 56 0.03 -0.95 38.54
C PRO A 56 -0.04 0.57 38.70
N ALA A 57 1.14 1.20 38.77
CA ALA A 57 1.25 2.66 38.80
C ALA A 57 0.64 3.27 37.52
N PRO A 58 -0.04 4.42 37.61
CA PRO A 58 -0.63 5.06 36.44
C PRO A 58 0.44 5.36 35.40
N THR A 59 0.22 4.89 34.17
CA THR A 59 1.04 5.19 33.00
C THR A 59 1.07 6.72 32.81
N PRO A 60 2.25 7.35 32.68
CA PRO A 60 2.33 8.79 32.45
C PRO A 60 1.57 9.15 31.17
N THR A 61 0.69 10.14 31.29
CA THR A 61 -0.03 10.71 30.14
C THR A 61 0.98 11.24 29.12
N PRO A 62 0.89 10.87 27.84
CA PRO A 62 1.81 11.38 26.82
C PRO A 62 1.74 12.90 26.78
N SER A 63 2.91 13.55 26.88
CA SER A 63 3.06 14.99 26.70
C SER A 63 2.53 15.39 25.31
N PRO A 64 1.79 16.50 25.17
CA PRO A 64 1.30 16.94 23.87
C PRO A 64 2.48 17.15 22.91
N THR A 65 2.42 16.48 21.77
CA THR A 65 3.33 16.72 20.63
C THR A 65 3.20 18.19 20.21
N PRO A 66 4.31 18.93 20.02
CA PRO A 66 4.26 20.32 19.61
C PRO A 66 3.43 20.47 18.34
N THR A 67 2.38 21.29 18.41
CA THR A 67 1.55 21.63 17.26
C THR A 67 2.42 22.41 16.28
N ALA A 68 2.57 21.87 15.06
CA ALA A 68 3.31 22.55 14.00
C ALA A 68 2.73 23.95 13.78
N THR A 69 3.59 24.96 13.74
CA THR A 69 3.23 26.33 13.36
C THR A 69 2.60 26.29 11.96
N PRO A 70 1.43 26.92 11.73
CA PRO A 70 0.80 26.89 10.41
C PRO A 70 1.71 27.55 9.39
N THR A 71 2.19 26.77 8.42
CA THR A 71 2.86 27.29 7.23
C THR A 71 1.85 28.16 6.48
N PRO A 72 2.19 29.41 6.09
CA PRO A 72 1.27 30.27 5.36
C PRO A 72 0.82 29.59 4.06
N THR A 73 -0.49 29.54 3.82
CA THR A 73 -1.04 29.02 2.57
C THR A 73 -0.54 29.89 1.40
N PRO A 74 0.13 29.30 0.39
CA PRO A 74 0.65 30.07 -0.75
C PRO A 74 -0.50 30.75 -1.50
N SER A 75 -0.35 32.04 -1.82
CA SER A 75 -1.38 32.83 -2.50
C SER A 75 -1.48 32.57 -4.01
N THR A 76 -0.51 31.85 -4.60
CA THR A 76 -0.49 31.50 -6.02
C THR A 76 0.06 30.09 -6.25
N TRP A 77 -0.27 29.48 -7.39
CA TRP A 77 0.25 28.17 -7.79
C TRP A 77 1.79 28.15 -7.86
N VAL A 78 2.41 29.21 -8.39
CA VAL A 78 3.88 29.30 -8.51
C VAL A 78 4.54 29.36 -7.13
N ALA A 79 3.96 30.10 -6.20
CA ALA A 79 4.44 30.14 -4.82
C ALA A 79 4.30 28.77 -4.14
N ALA A 80 3.19 28.07 -4.38
CA ALA A 80 2.99 26.71 -3.87
C ALA A 80 4.00 25.72 -4.44
N ALA A 81 4.24 25.76 -5.75
CA ALA A 81 5.24 24.93 -6.42
C ALA A 81 6.65 25.23 -5.88
N ALA A 82 7.04 26.50 -5.79
CA ALA A 82 8.36 26.89 -5.26
C ALA A 82 8.55 26.46 -3.79
N ALA A 83 7.48 26.44 -2.99
CA ALA A 83 7.55 26.05 -1.59
C ALA A 83 7.94 24.58 -1.36
N LEU A 84 7.79 23.71 -2.37
CA LEU A 84 8.14 22.29 -2.30
C LEU A 84 9.66 22.04 -2.22
N TYR A 85 10.50 22.97 -2.69
CA TYR A 85 11.90 22.70 -2.98
C TYR A 85 12.86 23.51 -2.12
N ASP A 86 13.98 22.90 -1.75
CA ASP A 86 15.19 23.61 -1.30
C ASP A 86 15.98 24.14 -2.52
N VAL A 87 15.99 23.37 -3.60
CA VAL A 87 16.52 23.77 -4.91
C VAL A 87 15.47 23.54 -5.97
N ALA A 88 15.00 24.59 -6.62
CA ALA A 88 13.95 24.48 -7.64
C ALA A 88 14.40 23.59 -8.83
N PRO A 89 13.46 22.84 -9.46
CA PRO A 89 13.76 22.09 -10.68
C PRO A 89 14.21 23.01 -11.81
N ASN A 90 15.15 22.53 -12.63
CA ASN A 90 15.57 23.19 -13.87
C ASN A 90 15.34 22.24 -15.04
N VAL A 91 14.21 22.41 -15.72
CA VAL A 91 13.80 21.56 -16.85
C VAL A 91 14.65 21.78 -18.11
N ALA A 92 15.31 22.93 -18.25
CA ALA A 92 16.19 23.20 -19.40
C ALA A 92 17.51 22.42 -19.30
N THR A 93 17.99 22.15 -18.08
CA THR A 93 19.19 21.34 -17.82
C THR A 93 18.86 19.95 -17.27
N CYS A 94 17.60 19.52 -17.33
CA CYS A 94 17.12 18.25 -16.80
C CYS A 94 17.49 17.96 -15.34
N SER A 95 17.45 18.99 -14.49
CA SER A 95 17.60 18.83 -13.04
C SER A 95 16.23 18.74 -12.36
N PRO A 96 15.93 17.66 -11.61
CA PRO A 96 14.68 17.56 -10.85
C PRO A 96 14.62 18.52 -9.65
N GLY A 97 15.75 19.17 -9.31
CA GLY A 97 15.87 19.98 -8.11
C GLY A 97 16.06 19.13 -6.86
N THR A 98 15.78 19.71 -5.70
CA THR A 98 15.84 19.05 -4.40
C THR A 98 14.53 19.31 -3.67
N LEU A 99 13.67 18.31 -3.64
CA LEU A 99 12.43 18.34 -2.86
C LEU A 99 12.77 18.35 -1.36
N LYS A 100 12.06 19.20 -0.60
CA LYS A 100 12.25 19.29 0.85
C LYS A 100 11.93 17.97 1.54
N ASP A 101 12.71 17.65 2.57
CA ASP A 101 12.42 16.51 3.44
C ASP A 101 11.06 16.64 4.13
N ALA A 102 10.65 17.86 4.47
CA ALA A 102 9.33 18.11 5.07
C ALA A 102 8.17 17.64 4.17
N VAL A 103 8.29 17.77 2.85
CA VAL A 103 7.26 17.29 1.90
C VAL A 103 7.19 15.77 1.92
N ARG A 104 8.34 15.09 1.91
CA ARG A 104 8.40 13.61 1.96
C ARG A 104 7.84 13.09 3.29
N GLN A 105 8.17 13.74 4.41
CA GLN A 105 7.69 13.38 5.75
C GLN A 105 6.19 13.64 5.92
N GLU A 106 5.68 14.73 5.36
CA GLU A 106 4.23 14.99 5.33
C GLU A 106 3.51 13.89 4.54
N PHE A 107 4.00 13.55 3.35
CA PHE A 107 3.44 12.46 2.55
C PHE A 107 3.48 11.11 3.30
N LEU A 108 4.60 10.80 3.96
CA LEU A 108 4.75 9.61 4.82
C LEU A 108 3.70 9.59 5.94
N THR A 109 3.48 10.72 6.59
CA THR A 109 2.51 10.85 7.69
C THR A 109 1.09 10.55 7.17
N ARG A 110 0.73 11.12 6.01
CA ARG A 110 -0.61 10.93 5.39
C ARG A 110 -0.83 9.49 4.96
N ILE A 111 0.13 8.86 4.28
CA ILE A 111 -0.01 7.46 3.87
C ILE A 111 -0.08 6.51 5.07
N ASN A 112 0.65 6.79 6.16
CA ASN A 112 0.57 5.97 7.37
C ASN A 112 -0.75 6.16 8.13
N ALA A 113 -1.31 7.38 8.15
CA ALA A 113 -2.65 7.62 8.69
C ALA A 113 -3.72 6.86 7.89
N LEU A 114 -3.63 6.88 6.55
CA LEU A 114 -4.50 6.11 5.67
C LEU A 114 -4.36 4.61 5.92
N ARG A 115 -3.13 4.08 5.98
CA ARG A 115 -2.85 2.66 6.23
C ARG A 115 -3.36 2.19 7.60
N ALA A 116 -3.35 3.07 8.61
CA ALA A 116 -3.89 2.76 9.93
C ALA A 116 -5.41 2.49 9.90
N LEU A 117 -6.17 3.11 8.99
CA LEU A 117 -7.61 2.81 8.80
C LEU A 117 -7.86 1.33 8.43
N HIS A 118 -6.85 0.68 7.86
CA HIS A 118 -6.89 -0.72 7.42
C HIS A 118 -6.15 -1.67 8.36
N GLY A 119 -5.68 -1.18 9.52
CA GLY A 119 -4.87 -1.99 10.45
C GLY A 119 -3.52 -2.43 9.88
N LEU A 120 -2.98 -1.69 8.91
CA LEU A 120 -1.72 -2.03 8.26
C LEU A 120 -0.52 -1.45 9.01
N THR A 121 0.58 -2.21 9.04
CA THR A 121 1.85 -1.74 9.59
C THR A 121 2.31 -0.47 8.86
N PRO A 122 2.75 0.58 9.58
CA PRO A 122 3.29 1.79 8.97
C PRO A 122 4.48 1.48 8.06
N VAL A 123 4.56 2.18 6.93
CA VAL A 123 5.75 2.18 6.06
C VAL A 123 6.77 3.19 6.59
N VAL A 124 8.02 3.02 6.18
CA VAL A 124 9.09 4.00 6.39
C VAL A 124 9.50 4.66 5.08
N LEU A 125 10.13 5.83 5.15
CA LEU A 125 10.77 6.43 3.98
C LEU A 125 12.09 5.72 3.66
N SER A 126 12.33 5.42 2.39
CA SER A 126 13.66 5.09 1.90
C SER A 126 14.53 6.33 1.90
N THR A 127 15.70 6.24 2.52
CA THR A 127 16.76 7.26 2.45
C THR A 127 17.91 6.84 1.55
N ALA A 128 17.81 5.68 0.87
CA ALA A 128 18.81 5.25 -0.08
C ALA A 128 18.86 6.23 -1.25
N ALA A 129 20.04 6.80 -1.51
CA ALA A 129 20.23 7.82 -2.56
C ALA A 129 19.67 7.36 -3.91
N THR A 130 19.88 6.09 -4.27
CA THR A 130 19.35 5.51 -5.51
C THR A 130 17.83 5.54 -5.58
N ASP A 131 17.11 5.26 -4.48
CA ASP A 131 15.64 5.26 -4.48
C ASP A 131 15.11 6.70 -4.63
N VAL A 132 15.73 7.66 -3.97
CA VAL A 132 15.37 9.09 -4.05
C VAL A 132 15.63 9.62 -5.46
N THR A 133 16.81 9.36 -6.03
CA THR A 133 17.15 9.74 -7.41
C THR A 133 16.14 9.17 -8.40
N GLN A 134 15.75 7.90 -8.23
CA GLN A 134 14.77 7.28 -9.13
C GLN A 134 13.41 7.98 -9.09
N THR A 135 12.89 8.35 -7.92
CA THR A 135 11.59 9.05 -7.84
C THR A 135 11.66 10.50 -8.33
N ASP A 136 12.76 11.19 -8.04
CA ASP A 136 12.94 12.60 -8.43
C ASP A 136 13.10 12.73 -9.95
N GLU A 137 13.95 11.89 -10.56
CA GLU A 137 14.12 11.87 -12.02
C GLU A 137 12.88 11.33 -12.74
N SER A 138 12.18 10.34 -12.17
CA SER A 138 10.90 9.86 -12.70
C SER A 138 9.87 10.99 -12.77
N SER A 139 9.73 11.75 -11.68
CA SER A 139 8.80 12.87 -11.60
C SER A 139 9.14 13.97 -12.62
N LEU A 140 10.43 14.27 -12.80
CA LEU A 140 10.90 15.20 -13.84
C LEU A 140 10.51 14.71 -15.23
N MET A 141 10.79 13.44 -15.55
CA MET A 141 10.48 12.86 -16.85
C MET A 141 8.98 12.97 -17.17
N MET A 142 8.11 12.64 -16.22
CA MET A 142 6.66 12.77 -16.39
C MET A 142 6.23 14.23 -16.59
N ALA A 143 6.76 15.14 -15.76
CA ALA A 143 6.39 16.56 -15.79
C ALA A 143 6.86 17.28 -17.06
N VAL A 144 8.04 16.95 -17.58
CA VAL A 144 8.59 17.58 -18.80
C VAL A 144 7.89 17.07 -20.05
N ASN A 145 7.63 15.76 -20.11
CA ASN A 145 6.96 15.14 -21.27
C ASN A 145 5.43 15.25 -21.21
N GLN A 146 4.87 15.74 -20.09
CA GLN A 146 3.42 15.95 -19.91
C GLN A 146 2.63 14.66 -20.19
N GLN A 147 3.19 13.55 -19.73
CA GLN A 147 2.66 12.21 -19.97
C GLN A 147 3.11 11.29 -18.84
N LEU A 148 2.23 10.39 -18.42
CA LEU A 148 2.57 9.31 -17.49
C LEU A 148 2.88 8.03 -18.26
N SER A 149 3.95 7.33 -17.87
CA SER A 149 4.28 6.01 -18.41
C SER A 149 5.08 5.21 -17.39
N HIS A 150 4.70 3.96 -17.14
CA HIS A 150 5.51 3.03 -16.35
C HIS A 150 6.70 2.45 -17.15
N THR A 151 6.70 2.63 -18.47
CA THR A 151 7.77 2.22 -19.39
C THR A 151 8.11 3.39 -20.30
N PRO A 152 8.68 4.49 -19.76
CA PRO A 152 8.96 5.67 -20.57
C PRO A 152 9.98 5.31 -21.66
N PRO A 153 9.74 5.71 -22.93
CA PRO A 153 10.69 5.44 -24.01
C PRO A 153 11.97 6.28 -23.82
N THR A 154 13.09 5.75 -24.28
CA THR A 154 14.41 6.43 -24.21
C THR A 154 14.48 7.73 -25.00
N SER A 155 13.50 7.99 -25.87
CA SER A 155 13.35 9.23 -26.65
C SER A 155 12.73 10.40 -25.87
N TRP A 156 12.25 10.17 -24.64
CA TRP A 156 11.70 11.24 -23.82
C TRP A 156 12.74 12.30 -23.47
N THR A 157 12.29 13.55 -23.39
CA THR A 157 13.13 14.65 -22.90
C THR A 157 13.48 14.38 -21.44
N CYS A 158 14.74 14.63 -21.07
CA CYS A 158 15.28 14.33 -19.74
C CYS A 158 15.19 12.85 -19.34
N TYR A 159 15.14 11.93 -20.30
CA TYR A 159 15.16 10.51 -20.00
C TYR A 159 16.45 10.12 -19.27
N THR A 160 16.29 9.35 -18.19
CA THR A 160 17.37 8.66 -17.50
C THR A 160 16.95 7.22 -17.19
N ALA A 161 17.93 6.33 -17.06
CA ALA A 161 17.66 4.94 -16.66
C ALA A 161 17.11 4.86 -15.22
N ASN A 162 17.55 5.75 -14.32
CA ASN A 162 17.03 5.81 -12.95
C ASN A 162 15.57 6.30 -12.94
N GLY A 163 15.24 7.37 -13.67
CA GLY A 163 13.86 7.84 -13.78
C GLY A 163 12.92 6.79 -14.39
N ALA A 164 13.39 6.03 -15.38
CA ALA A 164 12.66 4.88 -15.93
C ALA A 164 12.47 3.76 -14.89
N ALA A 165 13.49 3.45 -14.08
CA ALA A 165 13.38 2.48 -12.99
C ALA A 165 12.40 2.95 -11.90
N GLY A 166 12.40 4.24 -11.55
CA GLY A 166 11.42 4.84 -10.65
C GLY A 166 10.00 4.76 -11.21
N ALA A 167 9.83 5.05 -12.49
CA ALA A 167 8.54 4.96 -13.17
C ALA A 167 7.99 3.53 -13.20
N GLY A 168 8.84 2.55 -13.49
CA GLY A 168 8.46 1.14 -13.53
C GLY A 168 8.24 0.51 -12.16
N SER A 169 8.61 1.18 -11.06
CA SER A 169 8.53 0.65 -9.69
C SER A 169 7.67 1.48 -8.73
N GLY A 170 6.98 2.50 -9.25
CA GLY A 170 6.21 3.43 -8.44
C GLY A 170 4.83 3.71 -8.98
N ASN A 171 3.97 4.21 -8.10
CA ASN A 171 2.72 4.84 -8.47
C ASN A 171 3.02 6.21 -9.11
N LEU A 172 2.34 6.51 -10.21
CA LEU A 172 2.53 7.74 -10.98
C LEU A 172 1.28 8.59 -10.93
N ILE A 173 1.43 9.90 -10.82
CA ILE A 173 0.33 10.86 -10.97
C ILE A 173 0.87 12.15 -11.59
N GLY A 174 0.01 12.88 -12.29
CA GLY A 174 0.34 14.23 -12.74
C GLY A 174 -0.81 14.93 -13.43
N GLY A 175 -0.62 16.23 -13.67
CA GLY A 175 -1.51 17.10 -14.42
C GLY A 175 -0.73 18.23 -15.09
N TRP A 176 -1.25 18.70 -16.22
CA TRP A 176 -0.60 19.74 -17.04
C TRP A 176 -1.66 20.53 -17.79
N GLY A 177 -1.43 21.84 -17.94
CA GLY A 177 -2.38 22.72 -18.62
C GLY A 177 -2.30 24.19 -18.20
N ASN A 178 -2.97 25.04 -18.98
CA ASN A 178 -3.25 26.41 -18.59
C ASN A 178 -4.28 26.40 -17.45
N GLY A 179 -3.95 27.02 -16.32
CA GLY A 179 -4.85 27.07 -15.18
C GLY A 179 -4.94 25.77 -14.37
N LEU A 180 -3.96 24.86 -14.51
CA LEU A 180 -3.86 23.66 -13.65
C LEU A 180 -4.03 24.08 -12.17
N PRO A 181 -5.02 23.51 -11.44
CA PRO A 181 -5.19 23.77 -10.02
C PRO A 181 -4.01 23.22 -9.23
N TRP A 182 -3.80 23.75 -8.03
CA TRP A 182 -2.79 23.20 -7.12
C TRP A 182 -3.30 21.91 -6.51
N SER A 183 -2.49 20.85 -6.57
CA SER A 183 -2.71 19.62 -5.81
C SER A 183 -1.79 19.60 -4.60
N THR A 184 -2.33 19.25 -3.44
CA THR A 184 -1.52 18.89 -2.27
C THR A 184 -1.04 17.43 -2.37
N GLU A 185 -0.12 17.06 -1.50
CA GLU A 185 0.37 15.70 -1.27
C GLU A 185 -0.80 14.77 -0.91
N ASP A 186 -1.77 15.31 -0.17
CA ASP A 186 -3.01 14.65 0.18
C ASP A 186 -3.95 14.47 -1.02
N ASP A 187 -3.99 15.42 -1.96
CA ASP A 187 -4.76 15.30 -3.19
C ASP A 187 -4.20 14.20 -4.08
N ASN A 188 -2.87 14.13 -4.15
CA ASN A 188 -2.18 13.09 -4.89
C ASN A 188 -2.45 11.70 -4.28
N LEU A 189 -2.37 11.58 -2.95
CA LEU A 189 -2.73 10.35 -2.24
C LEU A 189 -4.20 9.97 -2.47
N ALA A 190 -5.13 10.93 -2.35
CA ALA A 190 -6.54 10.69 -2.60
C ALA A 190 -6.81 10.26 -4.05
N GLY A 191 -6.13 10.86 -5.03
CA GLY A 191 -6.21 10.49 -6.44
C GLY A 191 -5.84 9.03 -6.69
N TRP A 192 -4.73 8.56 -6.10
CA TRP A 192 -4.34 7.16 -6.16
C TRP A 192 -5.30 6.22 -5.44
N MET A 193 -5.95 6.68 -4.37
CA MET A 193 -6.91 5.84 -3.65
C MET A 193 -8.24 5.74 -4.37
N ASN A 194 -8.79 6.83 -4.90
CA ASN A 194 -10.11 6.82 -5.54
C ASN A 194 -10.12 6.23 -6.95
N GLU A 195 -8.98 6.27 -7.66
CA GLU A 195 -8.78 5.68 -8.99
C GLU A 195 -9.75 6.23 -10.06
N ARG A 196 -10.32 7.43 -9.85
CA ARG A 196 -11.34 8.03 -10.75
C ARG A 196 -10.84 8.26 -12.17
N ASN A 197 -9.53 8.48 -12.32
CA ASN A 197 -8.86 8.77 -13.59
C ASN A 197 -7.92 7.63 -14.02
N SER A 198 -8.13 6.41 -13.51
CA SER A 198 -7.27 5.27 -13.76
C SER A 198 -8.03 4.13 -14.43
N ALA A 199 -7.35 3.39 -15.30
CA ALA A 199 -7.87 2.17 -15.93
C ALA A 199 -7.76 0.93 -15.03
N SER A 200 -7.06 1.03 -13.90
CA SER A 200 -6.78 -0.05 -12.96
C SER A 200 -6.78 0.48 -11.52
N ILE A 201 -7.00 -0.39 -10.53
CA ILE A 201 -6.86 -0.05 -9.10
C ILE A 201 -5.43 -0.31 -8.57
N GLY A 202 -4.44 -0.39 -9.46
CA GLY A 202 -3.07 -0.76 -9.11
C GLY A 202 -2.42 0.16 -8.08
N HIS A 203 -2.70 1.47 -8.13
CA HIS A 203 -2.11 2.42 -7.19
C HIS A 203 -2.57 2.14 -5.76
N ARG A 204 -3.89 2.00 -5.60
CA ARG A 204 -4.52 1.62 -4.33
C ARG A 204 -3.98 0.28 -3.82
N ARG A 205 -3.88 -0.72 -4.69
CA ARG A 205 -3.41 -2.06 -4.31
C ARG A 205 -1.98 -2.04 -3.78
N TRP A 206 -1.10 -1.19 -4.32
CA TRP A 206 0.23 -0.98 -3.76
C TRP A 206 0.18 -0.23 -2.42
N ILE A 207 -0.58 0.86 -2.32
CA ILE A 207 -0.70 1.65 -1.09
C ILE A 207 -1.23 0.82 0.09
N LEU A 208 -2.21 -0.05 -0.17
CA LEU A 208 -2.82 -0.93 0.82
C LEU A 208 -2.20 -2.33 0.88
N ASP A 209 -1.06 -2.56 0.20
CA ASP A 209 -0.36 -3.83 0.32
C ASP A 209 0.13 -4.00 1.76
N PRO A 210 -0.31 -5.03 2.50
CA PRO A 210 0.14 -5.26 3.86
C PRO A 210 1.62 -5.65 3.94
N PHE A 211 2.22 -6.09 2.82
CA PHE A 211 3.65 -6.39 2.72
C PHE A 211 4.50 -5.19 2.30
N LEU A 212 3.88 -4.03 2.02
CA LEU A 212 4.62 -2.80 1.79
C LEU A 212 5.21 -2.32 3.12
N GLY A 213 6.54 -2.28 3.20
CA GLY A 213 7.26 -1.76 4.37
C GLY A 213 7.99 -0.44 4.14
N LYS A 214 8.09 0.03 2.89
CA LYS A 214 8.86 1.21 2.53
C LYS A 214 8.21 1.95 1.36
N ILE A 215 8.37 3.27 1.33
CA ILE A 215 8.08 4.13 0.20
C ILE A 215 9.19 5.16 0.01
N THR A 216 9.26 5.80 -1.15
CA THR A 216 9.89 7.13 -1.29
C THR A 216 9.05 7.94 -2.25
N TYR A 217 9.13 9.28 -2.14
CA TYR A 217 8.28 10.20 -2.86
C TYR A 217 9.13 11.26 -3.56
N GLY A 218 8.89 11.45 -4.85
CA GLY A 218 9.41 12.54 -5.65
C GLY A 218 8.26 13.31 -6.29
N ARG A 219 8.49 14.61 -6.56
CA ARG A 219 7.53 15.48 -7.22
C ARG A 219 8.27 16.58 -7.97
N VAL A 220 7.83 16.87 -9.19
CA VAL A 220 8.31 18.00 -9.99
C VAL A 220 7.10 18.79 -10.47
N ALA A 221 7.04 20.04 -10.05
CA ALA A 221 5.99 21.02 -10.35
C ALA A 221 6.64 22.33 -10.77
N TYR A 222 6.32 22.82 -11.97
CA TYR A 222 6.87 24.06 -12.51
C TYR A 222 5.89 24.75 -13.46
N GLN A 223 6.07 26.06 -13.65
CA GLN A 223 5.34 26.86 -14.63
C GLN A 223 6.31 27.34 -15.71
N MET A 224 5.93 27.16 -16.97
CA MET A 224 6.65 27.66 -18.13
C MET A 224 6.44 29.17 -18.30
N SER A 225 7.31 29.83 -19.09
CA SER A 225 7.23 31.27 -19.34
C SER A 225 5.92 31.72 -20.00
N ASN A 226 5.25 30.84 -20.74
CA ASN A 226 3.94 31.07 -21.35
C ASN A 226 2.75 30.89 -20.38
N GLY A 227 3.01 30.60 -19.10
CA GLY A 227 1.97 30.38 -18.09
C GLY A 227 1.47 28.94 -17.98
N PHE A 228 1.92 28.04 -18.86
CA PHE A 228 1.55 26.63 -18.82
C PHE A 228 2.16 25.94 -17.60
N ARG A 229 1.38 25.16 -16.86
CA ARG A 229 1.80 24.47 -15.63
C ARG A 229 1.91 22.98 -15.87
N SER A 230 2.88 22.35 -15.21
CA SER A 230 3.02 20.90 -15.19
C SER A 230 3.43 20.45 -13.79
N ASP A 231 2.84 19.34 -13.35
CA ASP A 231 3.04 18.74 -12.04
C ASP A 231 2.96 17.23 -12.17
N ALA A 232 3.99 16.52 -11.72
CA ALA A 232 3.97 15.07 -11.66
C ALA A 232 4.70 14.58 -10.41
N ALA A 233 4.23 13.46 -9.88
CA ALA A 233 4.81 12.82 -8.72
C ALA A 233 4.90 11.31 -8.90
N THR A 234 5.97 10.75 -8.32
CA THR A 234 6.25 9.31 -8.30
C THR A 234 6.40 8.86 -6.85
N MET A 235 5.61 7.87 -6.44
CA MET A 235 5.80 7.16 -5.17
C MET A 235 6.31 5.76 -5.45
N LYS A 236 7.56 5.46 -5.12
CA LYS A 236 8.13 4.11 -5.27
C LYS A 236 7.51 3.14 -4.26
N VAL A 237 7.15 1.93 -4.71
CA VAL A 237 6.43 0.92 -3.92
C VAL A 237 7.03 -0.49 -3.99
N PHE A 238 7.99 -0.75 -4.88
CA PHE A 238 8.75 -2.02 -4.91
C PHE A 238 10.14 -1.83 -5.53
N ASN A 239 10.95 -2.90 -5.60
CA ASN A 239 12.32 -2.89 -6.13
C ASN A 239 13.23 -1.83 -5.47
N PHE A 240 13.14 -1.69 -4.15
CA PHE A 240 14.01 -0.79 -3.39
C PHE A 240 15.45 -1.27 -3.41
N ALA A 241 16.40 -0.35 -3.21
CA ALA A 241 17.82 -0.70 -3.11
C ALA A 241 18.11 -1.71 -1.98
N VAL A 242 17.34 -1.62 -0.89
CA VAL A 242 17.31 -2.59 0.20
C VAL A 242 15.86 -2.89 0.51
N ASP A 243 15.49 -4.17 0.40
CA ASP A 243 14.14 -4.61 0.71
C ASP A 243 13.77 -4.32 2.17
N PRO A 244 12.51 -3.91 2.43
CA PRO A 244 12.05 -3.76 3.81
C PRO A 244 11.97 -5.12 4.52
N PRO A 245 12.06 -5.15 5.86
CA PRO A 245 11.72 -6.35 6.60
C PRO A 245 10.26 -6.75 6.36
N ALA A 246 9.95 -8.02 6.60
CA ALA A 246 8.57 -8.48 6.61
C ALA A 246 7.76 -7.69 7.65
N PRO A 247 6.49 -7.35 7.36
CA PRO A 247 5.62 -6.65 8.30
C PRO A 247 5.44 -7.46 9.59
N SER A 248 5.40 -6.78 10.73
CA SER A 248 5.22 -7.41 12.06
C SER A 248 3.83 -8.03 12.25
N SER A 249 2.83 -7.52 11.54
CA SER A 249 1.47 -8.04 11.53
C SER A 249 0.79 -7.76 10.20
N VAL A 250 -0.02 -8.71 9.75
CA VAL A 250 -0.80 -8.64 8.52
C VAL A 250 -2.25 -9.02 8.85
N PRO A 251 -3.25 -8.19 8.50
CA PRO A 251 -4.65 -8.52 8.73
C PRO A 251 -5.08 -9.74 7.89
N PRO A 252 -6.21 -10.40 8.22
CA PRO A 252 -6.71 -11.54 7.43
C PRO A 252 -7.24 -11.16 6.05
N TYR A 253 -7.54 -9.87 5.83
CA TYR A 253 -7.94 -9.31 4.55
C TYR A 253 -7.65 -7.81 4.53
N VAL A 254 -7.69 -7.23 3.33
CA VAL A 254 -7.71 -5.79 3.13
C VAL A 254 -8.96 -5.45 2.31
N ALA A 255 -9.81 -4.60 2.87
CA ALA A 255 -11.05 -4.14 2.24
C ALA A 255 -10.97 -2.64 2.01
N TYR A 256 -11.52 -2.15 0.91
CA TYR A 256 -11.57 -0.73 0.62
C TYR A 256 -12.95 -0.34 0.08
N PRO A 257 -13.64 0.61 0.74
CA PRO A 257 -13.35 1.19 2.06
C PRO A 257 -13.52 0.16 3.20
N TYR A 258 -13.04 0.47 4.41
CA TYR A 258 -13.19 -0.36 5.62
C TYR A 258 -13.44 0.49 6.86
N GLY A 259 -14.45 0.14 7.67
CA GLY A 259 -14.82 0.90 8.85
C GLY A 259 -15.30 2.32 8.53
N ASP A 260 -15.10 3.24 9.48
CA ASP A 260 -15.35 4.67 9.24
C ASP A 260 -14.28 5.22 8.31
N TYR A 261 -14.66 5.53 7.07
CA TYR A 261 -13.73 5.85 5.99
C TYR A 261 -13.92 7.29 5.50
N PRO A 262 -12.87 8.13 5.53
CA PRO A 262 -12.98 9.53 5.13
C PRO A 262 -13.42 9.69 3.69
N ILE A 263 -14.42 10.56 3.45
CA ILE A 263 -14.89 10.93 2.11
C ILE A 263 -13.76 11.49 1.23
N ARG A 264 -12.75 12.02 1.90
CA ARG A 264 -11.49 12.45 1.30
C ARG A 264 -10.85 11.37 0.42
N TYR A 265 -10.85 10.12 0.88
CA TYR A 265 -10.19 9.03 0.18
C TYR A 265 -11.18 8.15 -0.59
N PHE A 266 -12.46 8.07 -0.19
CA PHE A 266 -13.47 7.28 -0.87
C PHE A 266 -14.83 8.01 -0.94
N GLY A 267 -15.31 8.27 -2.15
CA GLY A 267 -16.62 8.85 -2.43
C GLY A 267 -17.66 7.84 -2.93
N PRO A 268 -18.95 8.23 -2.97
CA PRO A 268 -20.06 7.32 -3.31
C PRO A 268 -19.99 6.59 -4.66
N ASN A 269 -19.22 7.11 -5.63
CA ASN A 269 -19.13 6.56 -6.98
C ASN A 269 -17.80 5.82 -7.23
N ASP A 270 -16.95 5.74 -6.22
CA ASP A 270 -15.62 5.14 -6.33
C ASP A 270 -15.71 3.62 -6.30
N ILE A 271 -14.73 2.97 -6.94
CA ILE A 271 -14.67 1.51 -7.03
C ILE A 271 -14.22 0.90 -5.69
N LEU A 272 -14.96 -0.09 -5.19
CA LEU A 272 -14.60 -0.87 -4.01
C LEU A 272 -13.63 -1.99 -4.38
N SER A 273 -12.84 -2.47 -3.43
CA SER A 273 -11.93 -3.60 -3.65
C SER A 273 -11.69 -4.43 -2.38
N PHE A 274 -11.37 -5.70 -2.57
CA PHE A 274 -11.08 -6.64 -1.49
C PHE A 274 -9.98 -7.64 -1.90
N SER A 275 -9.09 -7.94 -0.95
CA SER A 275 -8.08 -9.00 -1.05
C SER A 275 -8.09 -9.85 0.21
N ALA A 276 -8.02 -11.17 0.05
CA ALA A 276 -7.89 -12.10 1.18
C ALA A 276 -6.44 -12.48 1.42
N ILE A 277 -6.08 -12.69 2.68
CA ILE A 277 -4.74 -13.06 3.10
C ILE A 277 -4.79 -14.41 3.80
N VAL A 278 -4.13 -15.39 3.19
CA VAL A 278 -4.03 -16.78 3.66
C VAL A 278 -2.61 -17.13 4.10
N ASN A 279 -1.63 -16.33 3.66
CA ASN A 279 -0.23 -16.46 4.02
C ASN A 279 0.30 -15.09 4.43
N SER A 280 0.50 -14.89 5.73
CA SER A 280 1.05 -13.66 6.31
C SER A 280 2.57 -13.55 6.20
N ALA A 281 3.26 -14.61 5.79
CA ALA A 281 4.73 -14.62 5.66
C ALA A 281 5.21 -14.24 4.25
N SER A 282 4.35 -14.36 3.24
CA SER A 282 4.73 -14.10 1.84
C SER A 282 3.60 -13.47 1.04
N ARG A 283 3.86 -12.29 0.47
CA ARG A 283 2.97 -11.61 -0.49
C ARG A 283 2.45 -12.57 -1.55
N PHE A 284 3.36 -13.28 -2.23
CA PHE A 284 3.03 -14.20 -3.31
C PHE A 284 2.48 -15.54 -2.84
N GLY A 285 2.59 -15.88 -1.56
CA GLY A 285 1.91 -17.03 -0.96
C GLY A 285 0.38 -16.94 -1.01
N ASN A 286 -0.16 -15.79 -1.40
CA ASN A 286 -1.60 -15.52 -1.51
C ASN A 286 -2.14 -15.64 -2.95
N SER A 287 -1.34 -16.13 -3.92
CA SER A 287 -1.72 -16.18 -5.34
C SER A 287 -2.79 -17.22 -5.68
N ASN A 288 -3.00 -18.21 -4.81
CA ASN A 288 -3.98 -19.27 -5.03
C ASN A 288 -5.40 -18.89 -4.60
N VAL A 289 -5.57 -17.74 -3.93
CA VAL A 289 -6.88 -17.19 -3.61
C VAL A 289 -7.58 -16.84 -4.92
N SER A 290 -8.81 -17.32 -5.11
CA SER A 290 -9.60 -17.07 -6.32
C SER A 290 -11.00 -16.56 -6.00
N PHE A 291 -11.39 -15.53 -6.75
CA PHE A 291 -12.71 -14.91 -6.71
C PHE A 291 -13.57 -15.25 -7.95
N ALA A 292 -13.15 -16.21 -8.78
CA ALA A 292 -13.83 -16.52 -10.05
C ALA A 292 -15.31 -16.91 -9.89
N ASN A 293 -15.67 -17.53 -8.76
CA ASN A 293 -17.03 -17.90 -8.41
C ASN A 293 -17.61 -17.04 -7.28
N ALA A 294 -16.95 -15.92 -6.95
CA ALA A 294 -17.35 -15.10 -5.83
C ALA A 294 -18.61 -14.28 -6.16
N THR A 295 -19.51 -14.20 -5.20
CA THR A 295 -20.67 -13.29 -5.23
C THR A 295 -20.46 -12.21 -4.20
N VAL A 296 -20.67 -10.96 -4.61
CA VAL A 296 -20.60 -9.78 -3.73
C VAL A 296 -22.00 -9.22 -3.52
N THR A 297 -22.40 -9.06 -2.26
CA THR A 297 -23.62 -8.34 -1.89
C THR A 297 -23.28 -7.19 -0.96
N VAL A 298 -24.01 -6.08 -1.11
CA VAL A 298 -23.86 -4.88 -0.28
C VAL A 298 -25.23 -4.44 0.19
N SER A 299 -25.39 -4.16 1.48
CA SER A 299 -26.66 -3.73 2.06
C SER A 299 -26.50 -2.55 3.03
N ALA A 300 -27.54 -1.73 3.14
CA ALA A 300 -27.74 -0.77 4.22
C ALA A 300 -28.87 -1.29 5.11
N GLY A 301 -28.52 -1.84 6.28
CA GLY A 301 -29.46 -2.61 7.09
C GLY A 301 -30.01 -3.81 6.31
N SER A 302 -31.34 -3.90 6.18
CA SER A 302 -32.02 -4.95 5.41
C SER A 302 -32.18 -4.65 3.92
N THR A 303 -31.81 -3.44 3.46
CA THR A 303 -31.96 -3.03 2.06
C THR A 303 -30.70 -3.38 1.27
N ASN A 304 -30.83 -4.25 0.27
CA ASN A 304 -29.74 -4.55 -0.66
C ASN A 304 -29.54 -3.42 -1.67
N LEU A 305 -28.28 -3.11 -1.98
CA LEU A 305 -27.89 -2.16 -3.01
C LEU A 305 -27.45 -2.89 -4.29
N THR A 306 -27.58 -2.20 -5.42
CA THR A 306 -27.19 -2.73 -6.72
C THR A 306 -25.67 -2.74 -6.86
N VAL A 307 -25.10 -3.94 -6.97
CA VAL A 307 -23.68 -4.19 -7.26
C VAL A 307 -23.49 -4.34 -8.77
N THR A 308 -22.50 -3.64 -9.33
CA THR A 308 -22.16 -3.68 -10.76
C THR A 308 -20.66 -3.75 -10.97
N ASN A 309 -20.24 -4.00 -12.21
CA ASN A 309 -18.84 -3.96 -12.65
C ASN A 309 -17.91 -4.83 -11.79
N VAL A 310 -18.39 -6.02 -11.40
CA VAL A 310 -17.58 -6.97 -10.64
C VAL A 310 -16.47 -7.50 -11.56
N ALA A 311 -15.24 -7.38 -11.12
CA ALA A 311 -14.07 -7.93 -11.79
C ALA A 311 -13.09 -8.47 -10.75
N SER A 312 -12.29 -9.47 -11.12
CA SER A 312 -11.25 -10.01 -10.26
C SER A 312 -10.02 -10.40 -11.06
N ASP A 313 -8.87 -10.31 -10.43
CA ASP A 313 -7.60 -10.73 -11.00
C ASP A 313 -6.61 -11.19 -9.91
N ASN A 314 -5.54 -11.84 -10.34
CA ASN A 314 -4.41 -12.25 -9.51
C ASN A 314 -3.09 -11.57 -9.96
N ILE A 315 -3.19 -10.41 -10.62
CA ILE A 315 -2.03 -9.63 -11.06
C ILE A 315 -1.25 -9.15 -9.83
N GLY A 316 0.08 -9.14 -9.88
CA GLY A 316 0.95 -8.78 -8.76
C GLY A 316 1.08 -7.29 -8.49
N TYR A 317 -0.02 -6.55 -8.32
CA TYR A 317 -0.01 -5.21 -7.74
C TYR A 317 -0.20 -5.34 -6.23
N GLY A 318 0.90 -5.39 -5.47
CA GLY A 318 0.87 -5.85 -4.09
C GLY A 318 0.47 -7.32 -4.00
N ILE A 319 -0.51 -7.65 -3.15
CA ILE A 319 -1.04 -9.00 -3.04
C ILE A 319 -1.64 -9.46 -4.39
N PRO A 320 -1.29 -10.67 -4.89
CA PRO A 320 -1.78 -11.21 -6.15
C PRO A 320 -3.13 -11.92 -6.01
N ASN A 321 -4.12 -11.25 -5.41
CA ASN A 321 -5.54 -11.59 -5.48
C ASN A 321 -6.36 -10.33 -5.19
N SER A 322 -7.34 -10.03 -6.03
CA SER A 322 -8.19 -8.86 -5.87
C SER A 322 -9.55 -9.12 -6.51
N ILE A 323 -10.62 -8.70 -5.83
CA ILE A 323 -11.95 -8.50 -6.42
C ILE A 323 -12.35 -7.04 -6.24
N GLN A 324 -12.97 -6.45 -7.26
CA GLN A 324 -13.39 -5.06 -7.31
C GLN A 324 -14.80 -4.92 -7.88
N TRP A 325 -15.54 -3.91 -7.45
CA TRP A 325 -16.93 -3.69 -7.88
C TRP A 325 -17.38 -2.24 -7.64
N LYS A 326 -18.51 -1.87 -8.24
CA LYS A 326 -19.22 -0.61 -7.96
C LYS A 326 -20.53 -0.88 -7.24
N VAL A 327 -21.00 0.11 -6.50
CA VAL A 327 -22.30 0.08 -5.83
C VAL A 327 -23.06 1.36 -6.17
N THR A 328 -24.29 1.23 -6.64
CA THR A 328 -25.16 2.38 -6.91
C THR A 328 -25.89 2.80 -5.62
N GLY A 329 -25.92 4.10 -5.34
CA GLY A 329 -26.72 4.67 -4.24
C GLY A 329 -26.02 4.72 -2.88
N LEU A 330 -24.69 4.68 -2.84
CA LEU A 330 -23.94 4.98 -1.62
C LEU A 330 -24.17 6.42 -1.17
N GLN A 331 -24.18 6.64 0.15
CA GLN A 331 -24.43 7.93 0.80
C GLN A 331 -23.48 8.09 1.99
N SER A 332 -23.15 9.34 2.32
CA SER A 332 -22.39 9.66 3.52
C SER A 332 -23.20 9.34 4.78
N ASN A 333 -22.49 8.96 5.85
CA ASN A 333 -23.03 8.64 7.17
C ASN A 333 -24.02 7.46 7.21
N VAL A 334 -24.03 6.60 6.19
CA VAL A 334 -24.76 5.33 6.18
C VAL A 334 -23.77 4.18 6.33
N THR A 335 -24.05 3.25 7.25
CA THR A 335 -23.25 2.03 7.41
C THR A 335 -23.71 0.98 6.40
N TYR A 336 -22.76 0.46 5.63
CA TYR A 336 -22.95 -0.61 4.67
C TYR A 336 -22.30 -1.89 5.17
N THR A 337 -22.97 -3.01 4.93
CA THR A 337 -22.41 -4.35 5.15
C THR A 337 -22.11 -4.98 3.80
N VAL A 338 -20.88 -5.49 3.64
CA VAL A 338 -20.45 -6.22 2.45
C VAL A 338 -20.31 -7.69 2.82
N HIS A 339 -20.88 -8.56 2.00
CA HIS A 339 -20.64 -10.00 2.05
C HIS A 339 -20.01 -10.46 0.74
N ILE A 340 -18.97 -11.28 0.85
CA ILE A 340 -18.30 -11.92 -0.27
C ILE A 340 -18.33 -13.41 -0.01
N THR A 341 -18.96 -14.19 -0.88
CA THR A 341 -19.10 -15.65 -0.73
C THR A 341 -18.58 -16.37 -1.97
N GLY A 342 -18.20 -17.64 -1.85
CA GLY A 342 -17.69 -18.42 -3.00
C GLY A 342 -16.22 -18.18 -3.28
N VAL A 343 -15.48 -17.64 -2.31
CA VAL A 343 -14.02 -17.49 -2.40
C VAL A 343 -13.39 -18.87 -2.24
N THR A 344 -12.38 -19.17 -3.05
CA THR A 344 -11.62 -20.43 -2.98
C THR A 344 -10.13 -20.15 -2.77
N GLY A 345 -9.36 -21.16 -2.37
CA GLY A 345 -7.95 -20.99 -2.00
C GLY A 345 -7.74 -20.33 -0.62
N THR A 346 -8.82 -20.20 0.16
CA THR A 346 -8.88 -19.64 1.52
C THR A 346 -9.44 -20.68 2.50
N PRO A 347 -9.12 -20.61 3.81
CA PRO A 347 -9.71 -21.50 4.83
C PRO A 347 -11.23 -21.30 5.00
N THR A 348 -11.72 -20.08 4.77
CA THR A 348 -13.15 -19.74 4.73
C THR A 348 -13.56 -19.41 3.31
N SER A 349 -14.74 -19.84 2.88
CA SER A 349 -15.31 -19.47 1.57
C SER A 349 -16.08 -18.15 1.58
N SER A 350 -16.16 -17.48 2.74
CA SER A 350 -16.90 -16.24 2.91
C SER A 350 -16.21 -15.22 3.80
N PHE A 351 -16.43 -13.95 3.48
CA PHE A 351 -15.94 -12.78 4.21
C PHE A 351 -17.07 -11.77 4.39
N GLN A 352 -17.04 -11.06 5.51
CA GLN A 352 -17.96 -9.99 5.81
C GLN A 352 -17.19 -8.82 6.44
N TYR A 353 -17.52 -7.61 6.02
CA TYR A 353 -17.02 -6.38 6.66
C TYR A 353 -18.04 -5.26 6.53
N THR A 354 -17.82 -4.18 7.28
CA THR A 354 -18.65 -2.97 7.21
C THR A 354 -17.82 -1.75 6.85
N PHE A 355 -18.48 -0.74 6.28
CA PHE A 355 -17.90 0.57 6.11
C PHE A 355 -18.96 1.67 6.21
N LYS A 356 -18.53 2.89 6.52
CA LYS A 356 -19.36 4.10 6.52
C LYS A 356 -18.53 5.27 6.00
N ILE A 357 -19.05 5.99 5.01
CA ILE A 357 -18.37 7.18 4.47
C ILE A 357 -18.56 8.33 5.46
N VAL A 358 -17.48 8.83 6.05
CA VAL A 358 -17.52 9.92 7.06
C VAL A 358 -16.92 11.22 6.52
N PRO A 359 -17.31 12.39 7.04
CA PRO A 359 -16.74 13.68 6.66
C PRO A 359 -15.21 13.75 6.77
#